data_AF-A0A031K1F2-F1
#
_entry.id   AF-A0A031K1F2-F1
#
_cell.length_a   1.000
_cell.length_b   1.000
_cell.length_c   1.000
_cell.angle_alpha   90.00
_cell.angle_beta   90.00
_cell.angle_gamma   90.00
#
_symmetry.space_group_name_H-M   'P 1'
#
loop_
_entity.id
_entity.type
_entity.pdbx_description
1 polymer ?
#
loop_
_entity_poly.entity_id
_entity_poly.type
_entity_poly.pdbx_seq_one_letter_code
_entity_poly.pdbx_strand_id
1 'polypeptide(L)'
;MNALAPSRPSPETWAHRLLRDGYCIIPDVLSSSVVTGLEADLDPAFAATPLCQGRFYGERTRRSCSLLKHSPHMSAMVMNAIIIDIIETVSENACDRIQLVAQAIEIHPGEARQVPHRDHDMWQGAKGAHEYLVNVNVMWPLTPFIDEMARA
;
A
#
# COMPACT_ATOMS: atom_id res chain seq x y z
N MET A 1 -4.83 29.06 -27.33
CA MET A 1 -5.57 28.82 -26.07
C MET A 1 -5.05 27.50 -25.51
N ASN A 2 -4.07 27.53 -24.61
CA ASN A 2 -3.61 26.33 -23.92
C ASN A 2 -4.66 25.94 -22.89
N ALA A 3 -5.33 24.81 -23.09
CA ALA A 3 -6.12 24.20 -22.04
C ALA A 3 -5.14 23.87 -20.89
N LEU A 4 -5.28 24.56 -19.76
CA LEU A 4 -4.61 24.18 -18.52
C LEU A 4 -5.04 22.75 -18.22
N ALA A 5 -4.08 21.82 -18.24
CA ALA A 5 -4.32 20.47 -17.72
C ALA A 5 -4.88 20.62 -16.29
N PRO A 6 -5.87 19.82 -15.89
CA PRO A 6 -6.41 19.90 -14.53
C PRO A 6 -5.26 19.78 -13.54
N SER A 7 -5.13 20.77 -12.65
CA SER A 7 -4.11 20.77 -11.60
C SER A 7 -4.28 19.52 -10.76
N ARG A 8 -3.20 18.75 -10.57
CA ARG A 8 -3.22 17.60 -9.66
C ARG A 8 -3.66 18.08 -8.26
N PRO A 9 -4.56 17.36 -7.56
CA PRO A 9 -5.00 17.76 -6.23
C PRO A 9 -3.81 17.86 -5.28
N SER A 10 -3.85 18.82 -4.34
CA SER A 10 -2.81 18.98 -3.32
C SER A 10 -2.77 17.77 -2.37
N PRO A 11 -1.63 17.49 -1.71
CA PRO A 11 -1.54 16.47 -0.66
C PRO A 11 -2.62 16.62 0.42
N GLU A 12 -2.91 17.84 0.86
CA GLU A 12 -3.99 18.15 1.81
C GLU A 12 -5.36 17.67 1.33
N THR A 13 -5.64 17.80 0.03
CA THR A 13 -6.91 17.32 -0.55
C THR A 13 -7.02 15.80 -0.42
N TRP A 14 -5.91 15.08 -0.61
CA TRP A 14 -5.87 13.62 -0.44
C TRP A 14 -5.97 13.21 1.02
N ALA A 15 -5.26 13.90 1.91
CA ALA A 15 -5.35 13.68 3.36
C ALA A 15 -6.79 13.88 3.87
N HIS A 16 -7.47 14.95 3.44
CA HIS A 16 -8.87 15.18 3.78
C HIS A 16 -9.81 14.07 3.29
N ARG A 17 -9.60 13.57 2.06
CA ARG A 17 -10.39 12.42 1.55
C ARG A 17 -10.11 11.16 2.36
N LEU A 18 -8.85 10.88 2.67
CA LEU A 18 -8.46 9.73 3.48
C LEU A 18 -9.11 9.79 4.87
N LEU A 19 -9.09 10.94 5.55
CA LEU A 19 -9.72 11.12 6.86
C LEU A 19 -11.25 11.00 6.81
N ARG A 20 -11.88 11.53 5.75
CA ARG A 20 -13.35 11.49 5.59
C ARG A 20 -13.88 10.10 5.24
N ASP A 21 -13.25 9.43 4.28
CA ASP A 21 -13.78 8.21 3.66
C ASP A 21 -13.09 6.93 4.19
N GLY A 22 -11.98 7.06 4.91
CA GLY A 22 -11.15 5.94 5.37
C GLY A 22 -10.24 5.35 4.29
N TYR A 23 -10.32 5.83 3.04
CA TYR A 23 -9.43 5.46 1.95
C TYR A 23 -9.39 6.56 0.87
N CYS A 24 -8.38 6.55 0.01
CA CYS A 24 -8.38 7.33 -1.23
C CYS A 24 -7.56 6.61 -2.31
N ILE A 25 -7.85 6.90 -3.58
CA ILE A 25 -7.11 6.37 -4.74
C ILE A 25 -6.46 7.56 -5.44
N ILE A 26 -5.13 7.51 -5.58
CA ILE A 26 -4.33 8.56 -6.22
C ILE A 26 -3.83 8.02 -7.56
N PRO A 27 -4.39 8.48 -8.69
CA PRO A 27 -3.96 8.02 -10.01
C PRO A 27 -2.58 8.59 -10.37
N ASP A 28 -1.81 7.82 -11.15
CA ASP A 28 -0.58 8.26 -11.83
C ASP A 28 0.46 8.92 -10.91
N VAL A 29 0.55 8.46 -9.66
CA VAL A 29 1.49 8.96 -8.64
C VAL A 29 2.93 8.52 -8.90
N LEU A 30 3.14 7.45 -9.67
CA LEU A 30 4.44 6.98 -10.15
C LEU A 30 4.41 6.77 -11.65
N SER A 31 5.59 6.82 -12.30
CA SER A 31 5.70 6.43 -13.70
C SER A 31 5.58 4.91 -13.86
N SER A 32 5.03 4.47 -14.99
CA SER A 32 4.96 3.05 -15.34
C SER A 32 6.32 2.36 -15.34
N SER A 33 7.38 3.09 -15.71
CA SER A 33 8.76 2.57 -15.70
C SER A 33 9.23 2.15 -14.30
N VAL A 34 8.84 2.86 -13.24
CA VAL A 34 9.18 2.50 -11.86
C VAL A 34 8.44 1.23 -11.45
N VAL A 35 7.17 1.11 -11.85
CA VAL A 35 6.35 -0.07 -11.55
C VAL A 35 6.91 -1.31 -12.25
N THR A 36 7.14 -1.25 -13.56
CA THR A 36 7.72 -2.36 -14.33
C THR A 36 9.14 -2.71 -13.88
N GLY A 37 9.94 -1.71 -13.51
CA GLY A 37 11.27 -1.95 -12.94
C GLY A 37 11.20 -2.71 -11.59
N LEU A 38 10.27 -2.33 -10.72
CA LEU A 38 10.07 -3.02 -9.44
C LEU A 38 9.53 -4.44 -9.63
N GLU A 39 8.60 -4.66 -10.55
CA GLU A 39 8.10 -5.99 -10.91
C GLU A 39 9.26 -6.92 -11.29
N ALA A 40 10.10 -6.50 -12.25
CA ALA A 40 11.25 -7.26 -12.70
C ALA A 40 12.28 -7.54 -11.58
N ASP A 41 12.50 -6.59 -10.68
CA ASP A 41 13.41 -6.76 -9.54
C ASP A 41 12.87 -7.77 -8.51
N LEU A 42 11.55 -7.85 -8.33
CA LEU A 42 10.92 -8.72 -7.33
C LEU A 42 10.64 -10.13 -7.84
N ASP A 43 10.54 -10.34 -9.14
CA ASP A 43 10.27 -11.65 -9.78
C ASP A 43 11.16 -12.80 -9.23
N PRO A 44 12.50 -12.65 -9.13
CA PRO A 44 13.35 -13.70 -8.58
C PRO A 44 13.03 -14.01 -7.11
N ALA A 45 12.69 -12.98 -6.31
CA ALA A 45 12.34 -13.15 -4.91
C ALA A 45 11.01 -13.88 -4.75
N PHE A 46 10.01 -13.56 -5.57
CA PHE A 46 8.73 -14.28 -5.58
C PHE A 46 8.89 -15.74 -6.02
N ALA A 47 9.67 -16.00 -7.07
CA ALA A 47 9.93 -17.36 -7.53
C ALA A 47 10.55 -18.25 -6.43
N ALA A 48 11.41 -17.68 -5.58
CA ALA A 48 12.03 -18.37 -4.45
C ALA A 48 11.17 -18.42 -3.18
N THR A 49 10.07 -17.65 -3.10
CA THR A 49 9.23 -17.55 -1.90
C THR A 49 8.20 -18.69 -1.86
N PRO A 50 8.16 -19.50 -0.78
CA PRO A 50 7.11 -20.51 -0.60
C PRO A 50 5.73 -19.87 -0.48
N LEU A 51 4.69 -20.64 -0.80
CA LEU A 51 3.32 -20.25 -0.51
C LEU A 51 3.11 -20.12 1.01
N CYS A 52 2.31 -19.13 1.41
CA CYS A 52 1.95 -18.91 2.80
C CYS A 52 1.13 -20.08 3.35
N GLN A 53 1.10 -20.19 4.68
CA GLN A 53 0.30 -21.17 5.40
C GLN A 53 -0.71 -20.47 6.31
N GLY A 54 -1.93 -20.98 6.34
CA GLY A 54 -3.00 -20.50 7.21
C GLY A 54 -4.00 -19.58 6.51
N ARG A 55 -5.26 -19.70 6.92
CA ARG A 55 -6.42 -19.06 6.26
C ARG A 55 -6.36 -17.54 6.20
N PHE A 56 -5.63 -16.89 7.11
CA PHE A 56 -5.47 -15.44 7.09
C PHE A 56 -4.53 -14.97 5.96
N TYR A 57 -3.43 -15.70 5.74
CA TYR A 57 -2.43 -15.32 4.74
C TYR A 57 -2.79 -15.80 3.34
N GLY A 58 -3.58 -16.86 3.23
CA GLY A 58 -3.93 -17.52 1.96
C GLY A 58 -2.94 -18.64 1.64
N GLU A 59 -3.45 -19.79 1.21
CA GLU A 59 -2.61 -20.98 0.91
C GLU A 59 -2.05 -20.96 -0.52
N ARG A 60 -2.50 -20.01 -1.33
CA ARG A 60 -2.11 -19.73 -2.71
C ARG A 60 -1.57 -18.29 -2.83
N THR A 61 -1.04 -17.77 -1.75
CA THR A 61 -0.48 -16.41 -1.67
C THR A 61 1.00 -16.48 -1.34
N ARG A 62 1.83 -15.65 -1.97
CA ARG A 62 3.22 -15.41 -1.55
C ARG A 62 3.34 -14.01 -0.95
N ARG A 63 4.16 -13.90 0.09
CA ARG A 63 4.48 -12.63 0.73
C ARG A 63 5.99 -12.48 0.88
N SER A 64 6.53 -11.40 0.34
CA SER A 64 7.95 -11.06 0.46
C SER A 64 8.10 -9.76 1.25
N CYS A 65 8.99 -9.76 2.24
CA CYS A 65 9.31 -8.61 3.08
C CYS A 65 10.70 -8.07 2.74
N SER A 66 11.14 -7.00 3.42
CA SER A 66 12.47 -6.40 3.21
C SER A 66 12.71 -5.90 1.78
N LEU A 67 11.66 -5.40 1.11
CA LEU A 67 11.70 -5.03 -0.31
C LEU A 67 12.80 -4.02 -0.69
N LEU A 68 13.21 -3.14 0.23
CA LEU A 68 14.32 -2.20 0.02
C LEU A 68 15.67 -2.89 -0.19
N LYS A 69 15.84 -4.16 0.23
CA LYS A 69 17.03 -4.96 -0.08
C LYS A 69 17.01 -5.55 -1.48
N HIS A 70 15.82 -5.66 -2.08
CA HIS A 70 15.61 -6.35 -3.35
C HIS A 70 15.58 -5.39 -4.53
N SER A 71 15.16 -4.13 -4.33
CA SER A 71 14.98 -3.19 -5.44
C SER A 71 15.27 -1.74 -5.05
N PRO A 72 16.09 -1.00 -5.82
CA PRO A 72 16.18 0.45 -5.69
C PRO A 72 14.89 1.17 -6.10
N HIS A 73 14.08 0.58 -6.99
CA HIS A 73 12.77 1.13 -7.37
C HIS A 73 11.80 1.17 -6.19
N MET A 74 11.95 0.27 -5.21
CA MET A 74 11.17 0.33 -3.98
C MET A 74 11.40 1.62 -3.20
N SER A 75 12.64 2.14 -3.20
CA SER A 75 12.97 3.42 -2.55
C SER A 75 12.13 4.58 -3.12
N ALA A 76 11.94 4.61 -4.44
CA ALA A 76 11.15 5.66 -5.10
C ALA A 76 9.66 5.63 -4.69
N MET A 77 9.11 4.46 -4.38
CA MET A 77 7.71 4.37 -3.92
C MET A 77 7.57 4.78 -2.45
N VAL A 78 8.44 4.28 -1.56
CA VAL A 78 8.34 4.57 -0.12
C VAL A 78 8.75 6.01 0.22
N MET A 79 9.58 6.63 -0.62
CA MET A 79 9.99 8.03 -0.51
C MET A 79 9.15 8.97 -1.38
N ASN A 80 7.99 8.53 -1.89
CA ASN A 80 7.15 9.38 -2.71
C ASN A 80 6.64 10.59 -1.89
N ALA A 81 6.98 11.80 -2.33
CA ALA A 81 6.68 13.03 -1.58
C ALA A 81 5.19 13.22 -1.30
N ILE A 82 4.31 12.93 -2.26
CA ILE A 82 2.85 13.05 -2.06
C ILE A 82 2.39 12.12 -0.94
N ILE A 83 2.93 10.90 -0.89
CA ILE A 83 2.58 9.90 0.13
C ILE A 83 3.11 10.30 1.50
N ILE A 84 4.37 10.76 1.58
CA ILE A 84 4.95 11.26 2.83
C ILE A 84 4.13 12.43 3.37
N ASP A 85 3.84 13.44 2.54
CA ASP A 85 3.05 14.62 2.93
C ASP A 85 1.67 14.22 3.47
N ILE A 86 1.00 13.25 2.84
CA ILE A 86 -0.29 12.73 3.32
C ILE A 86 -0.13 12.05 4.68
N ILE A 87 0.87 11.18 4.83
CA ILE A 87 1.11 10.46 6.09
C ILE A 87 1.42 11.44 7.22
N GLU A 88 2.28 12.43 6.98
CA GLU A 88 2.60 13.48 7.96
C GLU A 88 1.34 14.28 8.33
N THR A 89 0.55 14.71 7.35
CA THR A 89 -0.70 15.46 7.58
C THR A 89 -1.69 14.67 8.44
N VAL A 90 -1.89 13.38 8.17
CA VAL A 90 -2.85 12.59 8.95
C VAL A 90 -2.30 12.16 10.32
N SER A 91 -0.98 12.12 10.50
CA SER A 91 -0.35 11.63 11.73
C SER A 91 0.17 12.72 12.66
N GLU A 92 0.09 13.99 12.26
CA GLU A 92 0.70 15.15 12.92
C GLU A 92 0.49 15.21 14.44
N ASN A 93 -0.72 14.88 14.92
CA ASN A 93 -1.07 15.00 16.34
C ASN A 93 -0.83 13.74 17.18
N ALA A 94 -0.41 12.63 16.55
CA ALA A 94 -0.40 11.31 17.19
C ALA A 94 0.89 10.50 16.95
N CYS A 95 1.85 11.03 16.18
CA CYS A 95 3.03 10.30 15.75
C CYS A 95 4.31 11.16 15.82
N ASP A 96 5.24 10.79 16.69
CA ASP A 96 6.56 11.43 16.76
C ASP A 96 7.51 10.96 15.64
N ARG A 97 7.33 9.73 15.16
CA ARG A 97 8.20 9.12 14.15
C ARG A 97 7.48 8.05 13.35
N ILE A 98 7.54 8.18 12.03
CA ILE A 98 7.03 7.19 11.08
C ILE A 98 8.01 6.02 10.97
N GLN A 99 7.49 4.80 11.09
CA GLN A 99 8.22 3.57 10.81
C GLN A 99 7.64 2.87 9.58
N LEU A 100 8.52 2.43 8.69
CA LEU A 100 8.15 1.82 7.43
C LEU A 100 8.24 0.29 7.52
N VAL A 101 7.16 -0.38 7.10
CA VAL A 101 7.15 -1.80 6.76
C VAL A 101 6.64 -1.94 5.34
N ALA A 102 7.41 -2.60 4.48
CA ALA A 102 7.06 -2.83 3.09
C ALA A 102 6.98 -4.33 2.79
N GLN A 103 5.88 -4.76 2.19
CA GLN A 103 5.62 -6.15 1.81
C GLN A 103 5.01 -6.20 0.41
N ALA A 104 5.49 -7.15 -0.40
CA ALA A 104 4.93 -7.45 -1.70
C ALA A 104 4.10 -8.73 -1.57
N ILE A 105 2.90 -8.71 -2.14
CA ILE A 105 1.91 -9.79 -2.00
C ILE A 105 1.53 -10.25 -3.40
N GLU A 106 1.78 -11.53 -3.70
CA GLU A 106 1.37 -12.18 -4.95
C GLU A 106 0.24 -13.16 -4.63
N ILE A 107 -0.95 -12.90 -5.17
CA ILE A 107 -2.14 -13.74 -4.98
C ILE A 107 -2.34 -14.58 -6.24
N HIS A 108 -2.27 -15.90 -6.11
CA HIS A 108 -2.43 -16.80 -7.26
C HIS A 108 -3.91 -17.06 -7.57
N PRO A 109 -4.24 -17.41 -8.83
CA PRO A 109 -5.61 -17.78 -9.20
C PRO A 109 -6.19 -18.87 -8.30
N GLY A 110 -7.45 -18.68 -7.88
CA GLY A 110 -8.18 -19.61 -7.02
C GLY A 110 -7.90 -19.47 -5.51
N GLU A 111 -7.18 -18.43 -5.08
CA GLU A 111 -7.08 -18.08 -3.66
C GLU A 111 -8.44 -17.67 -3.09
N ALA A 112 -8.69 -17.98 -1.81
CA ALA A 112 -9.90 -17.57 -1.12
C ALA A 112 -9.87 -16.08 -0.75
N ARG A 113 -11.03 -15.41 -0.84
CA ARG A 113 -11.19 -14.04 -0.35
C ARG A 113 -10.85 -13.93 1.14
N GLN A 114 -10.00 -12.97 1.49
CA GLN A 114 -9.73 -12.62 2.88
C GLN A 114 -10.98 -12.08 3.56
N VAL A 115 -11.19 -12.49 4.81
CA VAL A 115 -12.26 -11.93 5.64
C VAL A 115 -12.02 -10.43 5.85
N PRO A 116 -13.06 -9.59 5.77
CA PRO A 116 -12.92 -8.17 6.08
C PRO A 116 -12.33 -7.96 7.48
N HIS A 117 -11.29 -7.16 7.57
CA HIS A 117 -10.57 -6.87 8.82
C HIS A 117 -10.00 -5.45 8.80
N ARG A 118 -9.51 -4.97 9.94
CA ARG A 118 -8.77 -3.71 10.05
C ARG A 118 -7.34 -4.01 10.47
N ASP A 119 -6.36 -3.45 9.75
CA ASP A 119 -4.95 -3.59 10.13
C ASP A 119 -4.70 -3.11 11.57
N HIS A 120 -5.43 -2.08 11.99
CA HIS A 120 -5.38 -1.55 13.35
C HIS A 120 -5.64 -2.62 14.44
N ASP A 121 -6.33 -3.72 14.14
CA ASP A 121 -6.69 -4.75 15.12
C ASP A 121 -5.49 -5.58 15.62
N MET A 122 -4.35 -5.56 14.91
CA MET A 122 -3.13 -6.24 15.37
C MET A 122 -2.47 -5.53 16.56
N TRP A 123 -2.92 -4.33 16.94
CA TRP A 123 -2.39 -3.55 18.06
C TRP A 123 -3.37 -3.58 19.24
N GLN A 124 -2.91 -4.02 20.41
CA GLN A 124 -3.75 -4.25 21.60
C GLN A 124 -4.16 -2.97 22.38
N GLY A 125 -4.10 -1.80 21.74
CA GLY A 125 -4.48 -0.51 22.36
C GLY A 125 -6.00 -0.32 22.48
N ALA A 126 -6.42 0.55 23.41
CA ALA A 126 -7.82 0.91 23.62
C ALA A 126 -8.40 1.61 22.37
N LYS A 127 -9.30 0.93 21.66
CA LYS A 127 -9.91 1.38 20.41
C LYS A 127 -10.88 2.54 20.67
N GLY A 128 -10.73 3.63 19.93
CA GLY A 128 -11.62 4.80 20.02
C GLY A 128 -11.41 5.70 21.24
N ALA A 129 -10.50 5.35 22.15
CA ALA A 129 -10.13 6.19 23.30
C ALA A 129 -9.05 7.24 22.95
N HIS A 130 -8.31 7.02 21.86
CA HIS A 130 -7.29 7.93 21.36
C HIS A 130 -7.31 7.90 19.82
N GLU A 131 -6.88 8.99 19.21
CA GLU A 131 -6.72 9.14 17.75
C GLU A 131 -5.45 8.41 17.30
N TYR A 132 -5.41 7.09 17.50
CA TYR A 132 -4.28 6.29 17.06
C TYR A 132 -4.40 5.99 15.57
N LEU A 133 -3.84 6.85 14.72
CA LEU A 133 -3.42 6.45 13.38
C LEU A 133 -2.13 5.63 13.51
N VAL A 134 -2.30 4.39 13.96
CA VAL A 134 -1.20 3.45 14.20
C VAL A 134 -0.51 3.04 12.90
N ASN A 135 -1.25 3.07 11.79
CA ASN A 135 -0.79 2.58 10.52
C ASN A 135 -1.55 3.29 9.39
N VAL A 136 -0.82 3.74 8.37
CA VAL A 136 -1.36 4.21 7.10
C VAL A 136 -0.88 3.23 6.04
N ASN A 137 -1.82 2.53 5.40
CA ASN A 137 -1.50 1.53 4.38
C ASN A 137 -1.51 2.19 2.99
N VAL A 138 -0.43 1.99 2.23
CA VAL A 138 -0.28 2.48 0.87
C VAL A 138 -0.09 1.26 -0.04
N MET A 139 -1.09 1.01 -0.89
CA MET A 139 -1.10 -0.14 -1.79
C MET A 139 -0.70 0.29 -3.20
N TRP A 140 0.32 -0.36 -3.73
CA TRP A 140 0.84 -0.14 -5.07
C TRP A 140 0.53 -1.35 -5.97
N PRO A 141 -0.42 -1.25 -6.91
CA PRO A 141 -0.67 -2.33 -7.85
C PRO A 141 0.53 -2.47 -8.80
N LEU A 142 1.23 -3.61 -8.75
CA LEU A 142 2.24 -3.97 -9.75
C LEU A 142 1.60 -4.51 -11.03
N THR A 143 0.47 -5.21 -10.86
CA THR A 143 -0.43 -5.61 -11.93
C THR A 143 -1.81 -5.00 -11.72
N PRO A 144 -2.64 -4.85 -12.78
CA PRO A 144 -3.96 -4.23 -12.65
C PRO A 144 -4.86 -4.98 -11.67
N PHE A 145 -5.45 -4.25 -10.71
CA PHE A 145 -6.53 -4.78 -9.87
C PHE A 145 -7.85 -4.70 -10.66
N ILE A 146 -8.43 -5.87 -10.95
CA ILE A 146 -9.68 -6.01 -11.71
C ILE A 146 -10.73 -6.75 -10.89
N ASP A 147 -12.01 -6.47 -11.15
CA ASP A 147 -13.14 -7.05 -10.40
C ASP A 147 -13.14 -8.58 -10.35
N GLU A 148 -12.67 -9.24 -11.41
CA GLU A 148 -12.61 -10.71 -11.49
C GLU A 148 -11.76 -11.31 -10.35
N MET A 149 -10.68 -10.64 -9.96
CA MET A 149 -9.80 -11.07 -8.87
C MET A 149 -10.53 -11.09 -7.51
N ALA A 150 -11.61 -10.32 -7.36
CA ALA A 150 -12.37 -10.22 -6.12
C ALA A 150 -13.52 -11.25 -6.01
N ARG A 151 -13.79 -12.06 -7.04
CA ARG A 151 -14.99 -12.92 -7.12
C ARG A 151 -14.81 -14.36 -6.63
N ALA A 152 -13.64 -14.70 -6.06
CA ALA A 152 -13.38 -16.00 -5.46
C ALA A 152 -14.00 -16.15 -4.06
#